data_AF-F2PU51-F1
#
_entry.id   AF-F2PU51-F1
#
_cell.length_a   1.000
_cell.length_b   1.000
_cell.length_c   1.000
_cell.angle_alpha   90.00
_cell.angle_beta   90.00
_cell.angle_gamma   90.00
#
_symmetry.space_group_name_H-M   'P 1'
#
loop_
_entity.id
_entity.type
_entity.pdbx_description
1 polymer ?
#
loop_
_entity_poly.entity_id
_entity_poly.type
_entity_poly.pdbx_seq_one_letter_code
_entity_poly.pdbx_strand_id
1 'polypeptide(L)'
;MPSSCKDLRQALAECLQESDCIMVQRNTPQECLRSPNLEQLPIKCQQLKKGLSECKRGMVDMRKRFRGNQPFHLAKETDSVTGEVVEKKKPVPQLYAGRPAYQGVKEISGDEVQMDPEKTRGL
;
A
#
# COMPACT_ATOMS: atom_id res chain seq x y z
N MET A 1 -15.52 -15.47 -3.84
CA MET A 1 -14.42 -14.92 -3.02
C MET A 1 -14.92 -13.70 -2.26
N PRO A 2 -14.56 -13.53 -0.98
CA PRO A 2 -14.96 -12.39 -0.16
C PRO A 2 -14.50 -11.06 -0.76
N SER A 3 -15.26 -9.98 -0.53
CA SER A 3 -15.07 -8.65 -1.14
C SER A 3 -13.70 -8.03 -0.86
N SER A 4 -13.12 -8.28 0.32
CA SER A 4 -11.92 -7.59 0.79
C SER A 4 -10.65 -7.81 -0.04
N CYS A 5 -10.54 -8.91 -0.79
CA CYS A 5 -9.35 -9.21 -1.60
C CYS A 5 -9.65 -9.26 -3.11
N LYS A 6 -10.80 -8.75 -3.56
CA LYS A 6 -11.21 -8.80 -4.97
C LYS A 6 -10.26 -8.00 -5.86
N ASP A 7 -9.95 -6.76 -5.47
CA ASP A 7 -9.11 -5.85 -6.24
C ASP A 7 -7.69 -6.39 -6.41
N LEU A 8 -7.12 -6.97 -5.34
CA LEU A 8 -5.83 -7.66 -5.39
C LEU A 8 -5.81 -8.84 -6.35
N ARG A 9 -6.92 -9.59 -6.40
CA ARG A 9 -7.05 -10.73 -7.33
C ARG A 9 -7.16 -10.24 -8.77
N GLN A 10 -7.91 -9.16 -9.00
CA GLN A 10 -8.07 -8.58 -10.31
C GLN A 10 -6.76 -8.01 -10.84
N ALA A 11 -6.07 -7.18 -10.05
CA ALA A 11 -4.75 -6.65 -10.39
C ALA A 11 -3.72 -7.76 -10.66
N LEU A 12 -3.75 -8.85 -9.87
CA LEU A 12 -2.89 -10.01 -10.12
C LEU A 12 -3.23 -10.70 -11.44
N ALA A 13 -4.52 -10.85 -11.76
CA ALA A 13 -4.96 -11.45 -13.01
C ALA A 13 -4.52 -10.62 -14.23
N GLU A 14 -4.68 -9.30 -14.17
CA GLU A 14 -4.20 -8.36 -15.18
C GLU A 14 -2.67 -8.46 -15.35
N CYS A 15 -1.92 -8.44 -14.25
CA CYS A 15 -0.46 -8.58 -14.28
C CYS A 15 -0.01 -9.91 -14.92
N LEU A 16 -0.73 -11.01 -14.65
CA LEU A 16 -0.43 -12.31 -15.24
C LEU A 16 -0.74 -12.36 -16.74
N GLN A 17 -1.81 -11.71 -17.19
CA GLN A 17 -2.17 -11.62 -18.61
C GLN A 17 -1.11 -10.90 -19.44
N GLU A 18 -0.46 -9.89 -18.86
CA GLU A 18 0.64 -9.16 -19.50
C GLU A 18 1.98 -9.91 -19.44
N SER A 19 2.12 -10.89 -18.55
CA SER A 19 3.39 -11.57 -18.31
C SER A 19 3.75 -12.61 -19.37
N ASP A 20 5.06 -12.75 -19.65
CA ASP A 20 5.61 -13.71 -20.61
C ASP A 20 5.28 -15.17 -20.26
N CYS A 21 5.06 -15.48 -18.98
CA CYS A 21 4.71 -16.84 -18.56
C CYS A 21 3.38 -17.32 -19.17
N ILE A 22 2.42 -16.41 -19.38
CA ILE A 22 1.15 -16.73 -20.05
C ILE A 22 1.24 -16.46 -21.55
N MET A 23 1.81 -15.33 -21.94
CA MET A 23 1.83 -14.91 -23.35
C MET A 23 2.77 -15.75 -24.22
N VAL A 24 3.98 -16.04 -23.72
CA VAL A 24 5.02 -16.77 -24.47
C VAL A 24 5.00 -18.25 -24.12
N GLN A 25 5.06 -18.58 -22.83
CA GLN A 25 5.17 -19.98 -22.39
C GLN A 25 3.82 -20.72 -22.37
N ARG A 26 2.69 -19.99 -22.45
CA ARG A 26 1.31 -20.53 -22.44
C ARG A 26 0.99 -21.41 -21.24
N ASN A 27 1.65 -21.15 -20.11
CA ASN A 27 1.38 -21.85 -18.86
C ASN A 27 0.07 -21.37 -18.26
N THR A 28 -0.53 -22.22 -17.43
CA THR A 28 -1.71 -21.81 -16.66
C THR A 28 -1.31 -20.79 -15.58
N PRO A 29 -2.23 -19.89 -15.16
CA PRO A 29 -1.97 -18.94 -14.08
C PRO A 29 -1.48 -19.61 -12.78
N GLN A 30 -1.91 -20.86 -12.52
CA GLN A 30 -1.45 -21.60 -11.35
C GLN A 30 0.00 -22.07 -11.48
N GLU A 31 0.44 -22.48 -12.67
CA GLU A 31 1.82 -22.89 -12.94
C GLU A 31 2.77 -21.68 -12.90
N CYS A 32 2.34 -20.52 -13.39
CA CYS A 32 3.11 -19.27 -13.26
C CYS A 32 3.32 -18.84 -11.81
N LEU A 33 2.39 -19.22 -10.92
CA LEU A 33 2.47 -18.88 -9.50
C LEU A 33 3.21 -19.91 -8.65
N ARG A 34 3.80 -20.95 -9.26
CA ARG A 34 4.68 -21.95 -8.62
C ARG A 34 6.15 -21.70 -8.98
N SER A 35 7.06 -22.12 -8.09
CA SER A 35 8.49 -22.16 -8.41
C SER A 35 8.73 -23.21 -9.52
N PRO A 36 9.58 -22.93 -10.53
CA PRO A 36 10.53 -21.82 -10.68
C PRO A 36 10.00 -20.57 -11.42
N ASN A 37 8.85 -20.64 -12.09
CA ASN A 37 8.34 -19.57 -12.96
C ASN A 37 8.02 -18.26 -12.22
N LEU A 38 7.75 -18.35 -10.91
CA LEU A 38 7.57 -17.20 -10.04
C LEU A 38 8.74 -16.21 -10.04
N GLU A 39 9.97 -16.73 -10.10
CA GLU A 39 11.19 -15.92 -9.98
C GLU A 39 11.45 -15.14 -11.28
N GLN A 40 11.01 -15.70 -12.41
CA GLN A 40 11.08 -15.08 -13.74
C GLN A 40 9.98 -14.02 -13.95
N LEU A 41 8.92 -14.07 -13.14
CA LEU A 41 7.79 -13.14 -13.22
C LEU A 41 8.24 -11.72 -12.83
N PRO A 42 7.71 -10.66 -13.46
CA PRO A 42 8.02 -9.28 -13.08
C PRO A 42 7.71 -9.00 -11.61
N ILE A 43 8.53 -8.13 -11.01
CA ILE A 43 8.48 -7.76 -9.58
C ILE A 43 7.08 -7.33 -9.16
N LYS A 44 6.36 -6.61 -10.04
CA LYS A 44 4.96 -6.20 -9.82
C LYS A 44 4.05 -7.39 -9.50
N CYS A 45 4.10 -8.46 -10.31
CA CYS A 45 3.27 -9.64 -10.09
C CYS A 45 3.67 -10.40 -8.82
N GLN A 46 4.97 -10.44 -8.49
CA GLN A 46 5.46 -11.06 -7.25
C GLN A 46 4.94 -10.31 -6.02
N GLN A 47 4.94 -8.97 -6.05
CA GLN A 47 4.38 -8.14 -4.99
C GLN A 47 2.86 -8.34 -4.85
N LEU A 48 2.12 -8.39 -5.96
CA LEU A 48 0.68 -8.66 -5.94
C LEU A 48 0.35 -10.04 -5.36
N LYS A 49 1.16 -11.07 -5.68
CA LYS A 49 1.04 -12.41 -5.06
C LYS A 49 1.22 -12.34 -3.55
N LYS A 50 2.26 -11.63 -3.08
CA LYS A 50 2.52 -11.46 -1.65
C LYS A 50 1.37 -10.73 -0.96
N GLY A 51 0.91 -9.61 -1.53
CA GLY A 51 -0.23 -8.84 -1.02
C GLY A 51 -1.52 -9.66 -0.95
N LEU A 52 -1.81 -10.47 -1.97
CA LEU A 52 -2.96 -11.38 -1.97
C LEU A 52 -2.84 -12.47 -0.90
N SER A 53 -1.63 -12.98 -0.63
CA SER A 53 -1.40 -13.94 0.47
C SER A 53 -1.62 -13.30 1.84
N GLU A 54 -1.19 -12.05 2.04
CA GLU A 54 -1.36 -11.28 3.27
C GLU A 54 -2.82 -10.89 3.48
N CYS A 55 -3.53 -10.51 2.42
CA CYS A 55 -4.95 -10.21 2.46
C CYS A 55 -5.76 -11.44 2.91
N LYS A 56 -5.49 -12.62 2.32
CA LYS A 56 -6.13 -13.88 2.73
C LYS A 56 -5.82 -14.25 4.17
N ARG A 57 -4.58 -14.06 4.63
CA ARG A 57 -4.20 -14.29 6.03
C ARG A 57 -4.96 -13.34 6.97
N GLY A 58 -5.06 -12.06 6.62
CA GLY A 58 -5.77 -11.05 7.40
C GLY A 58 -7.26 -11.29 7.54
N MET A 59 -7.88 -11.99 6.58
CA MET A 59 -9.29 -12.39 6.67
C MET A 59 -9.57 -13.47 7.71
N VAL A 60 -8.62 -14.37 7.95
CA VAL A 60 -8.76 -15.47 8.91
C VAL A 60 -8.29 -15.03 10.30
N ASP A 61 -7.37 -14.07 10.37
CA ASP A 61 -6.79 -13.54 11.60
C ASP A 61 -7.84 -12.88 12.52
N MET A 62 -8.01 -13.47 13.70
CA MET A 62 -8.92 -13.00 14.75
C MET A 62 -8.62 -11.55 15.18
N ARG A 63 -7.33 -11.16 15.21
CA ARG A 63 -6.91 -9.84 15.68
C ARG A 63 -7.37 -8.71 14.75
N LYS A 64 -7.57 -9.01 13.46
CA LYS A 64 -8.00 -8.05 12.45
C LYS A 64 -9.52 -8.00 12.24
N ARG A 65 -10.29 -8.88 12.89
CA ARG A 65 -11.76 -8.90 12.77
C ARG A 65 -12.42 -7.63 13.29
N PHE A 66 -11.90 -7.06 14.38
CA PHE A 66 -12.46 -5.86 14.99
C PHE A 66 -12.13 -4.56 14.23
N ARG A 67 -10.92 -4.49 13.63
CA ARG A 67 -10.45 -3.31 12.90
C ARG A 67 -10.75 -3.37 11.40
N GLY A 68 -11.18 -4.53 10.90
CA GLY A 68 -11.26 -4.81 9.47
C GLY A 68 -9.90 -5.12 8.86
N ASN A 69 -9.92 -5.80 7.72
CA ASN A 69 -8.72 -5.98 6.92
C ASN A 69 -8.38 -4.66 6.24
N GLN A 70 -7.10 -4.25 6.26
CA GLN A 70 -6.67 -2.99 5.67
C GLN A 70 -6.95 -2.99 4.15
N PRO A 71 -7.60 -1.95 3.61
CA PRO A 71 -7.77 -1.81 2.16
C PRO A 71 -6.41 -1.65 1.49
N PHE A 72 -6.19 -2.43 0.43
CA PHE A 72 -4.92 -2.48 -0.28
C PHE A 72 -4.50 -1.11 -0.86
N HIS A 73 -5.47 -0.32 -1.35
CA HIS A 73 -5.23 0.98 -2.00
C HIS A 73 -4.73 2.08 -1.05
N LEU A 74 -4.87 1.93 0.28
CA LEU A 74 -4.49 2.98 1.24
C LEU A 74 -3.13 2.73 1.91
N ALA A 75 -2.56 1.53 1.78
CA ALA A 75 -1.39 1.18 2.56
C ALA A 75 -0.05 1.56 1.90
N LYS A 76 0.01 1.69 0.57
CA LYS A 76 1.28 1.86 -0.15
C LYS A 76 1.05 2.61 -1.47
N GLU A 77 1.31 3.90 -1.48
CA GLU A 77 1.62 4.61 -2.73
C GLU A 77 3.11 4.33 -2.99
N THR A 78 3.42 3.57 -4.04
CA THR A 78 4.80 3.39 -4.50
C THR A 78 5.11 4.51 -5.47
N ASP A 79 6.07 5.36 -5.15
CA ASP A 79 6.52 6.39 -6.07
C ASP A 79 7.10 5.72 -7.32
N SER A 80 6.51 6.03 -8.47
CA SER A 80 6.79 5.40 -9.77
C SER A 80 8.22 5.65 -10.28
N VAL A 81 8.96 6.55 -9.62
CA VAL A 81 10.33 6.97 -9.98
C VAL A 81 11.40 6.29 -9.12
N THR A 82 11.16 6.08 -7.82
CA THR A 82 12.16 5.59 -6.86
C THR A 82 11.88 4.16 -6.37
N GLY A 83 10.66 3.64 -6.57
CA GLY A 83 10.26 2.33 -6.07
C GLY A 83 10.14 2.27 -4.53
N GLU A 84 10.22 3.42 -3.86
CA GLU A 84 10.14 3.54 -2.41
C GLU A 84 8.68 3.54 -1.96
N VAL A 85 8.40 2.84 -0.85
CA VAL A 85 7.06 2.71 -0.28
C VAL A 85 6.79 3.96 0.56
N VAL A 86 6.07 4.94 0.02
CA VAL A 86 5.71 6.15 0.76
C VAL A 86 4.49 5.83 1.62
N GLU A 87 4.72 5.57 2.91
CA GLU A 87 3.64 5.62 3.90
C GLU A 87 3.29 7.09 4.15
N LYS A 88 2.25 7.61 3.48
CA LYS A 88 1.62 8.90 3.82
C LYS A 88 0.91 8.79 5.18
N LYS A 89 1.67 8.64 6.25
CA LYS A 89 1.19 8.82 7.62
C LYS A 89 0.99 10.31 7.81
N LYS A 90 -0.25 10.78 7.76
CA LYS A 90 -0.58 12.11 8.28
C LYS A 90 0.01 12.21 9.69
N PRO A 91 0.90 13.19 9.97
CA PRO A 91 1.49 13.30 11.29
C PRO A 91 0.37 13.55 12.29
N VAL A 92 0.12 12.57 13.16
CA VAL A 92 -0.85 12.74 14.26
C VAL A 92 -0.19 13.69 15.26
N PRO A 93 -0.73 14.90 15.48
CA PRO A 93 -0.10 15.85 16.38
C PRO A 93 -0.06 15.30 17.80
N GLN A 94 1.05 15.47 18.50
CA GLN A 94 1.15 15.13 19.91
C GLN A 94 0.15 16.00 20.69
N LEU A 95 -0.73 15.36 21.47
CA LEU A 95 -1.73 16.01 22.29
C LEU A 95 -1.20 16.15 23.72
N TYR A 96 -1.20 17.36 24.27
CA TYR A 96 -0.96 17.62 25.69
C TYR A 96 -2.24 18.20 26.31
N ALA A 97 -2.76 17.54 27.35
CA ALA A 97 -4.01 17.94 28.02
C ALA A 97 -5.22 18.13 27.07
N GLY A 98 -5.33 17.29 26.03
CA GLY A 98 -6.46 17.34 25.09
C GLY A 98 -6.39 18.47 24.05
N ARG A 99 -5.29 19.23 24.00
CA ARG A 99 -5.00 20.23 22.97
C ARG A 99 -3.73 19.84 22.19
N PRO A 100 -3.62 20.17 20.90
CA PRO A 100 -2.42 19.91 20.14
C PRO A 100 -1.26 20.75 20.70
N ALA A 101 -0.08 20.15 20.84
CA ALA A 101 1.11 20.81 21.39
C ALA A 101 1.61 21.98 20.51
N TYR A 102 1.21 22.02 19.22
CA TYR A 102 1.49 23.08 18.27
C TYR A 102 0.25 23.34 17.37
N GLN A 103 0.07 24.58 16.91
CA GLN A 103 -1.00 24.95 15.99
C GLN A 103 -0.64 24.51 14.55
N GLY A 104 -1.61 23.98 13.81
CA GLY A 104 -1.41 23.28 12.54
C GLY A 104 -0.62 24.08 11.50
N VAL A 105 0.33 23.40 10.86
CA VAL A 105 1.13 23.88 9.73
C VAL A 105 0.27 23.87 8.47
N LYS A 106 0.36 24.91 7.65
CA LYS A 106 -0.27 24.94 6.33
C LYS A 106 0.65 24.23 5.33
N GLU A 107 0.19 23.12 4.78
CA GLU A 107 0.95 22.39 3.75
C GLU A 107 0.99 23.20 2.45
N ILE A 108 2.19 23.41 1.91
CA ILE A 108 2.44 23.97 0.58
C ILE A 108 2.92 22.81 -0.31
N SER A 109 2.81 22.93 -1.63
CA SER A 109 2.88 21.85 -2.63
C SER A 109 4.24 21.16 -2.85
N GLY A 110 4.93 20.79 -1.76
CA GLY A 110 6.15 19.99 -1.76
C GLY A 110 6.82 20.12 -0.41
N ASP A 111 6.52 19.20 0.52
CA ASP A 111 7.18 18.83 1.80
C ASP A 111 7.98 19.88 2.60
N GLU A 112 7.70 21.18 2.43
CA GLU A 112 8.35 22.28 3.12
C GLU A 112 7.36 22.84 4.15
N VAL A 113 7.77 22.85 5.42
CA VAL A 113 6.98 23.36 6.54
C VAL A 113 7.43 24.79 6.84
N GLN A 114 6.69 25.78 6.35
CA GLN A 114 6.95 27.18 6.69
C GLN A 114 6.06 27.60 7.87
N MET A 115 6.69 27.97 8.99
CA MET A 115 5.98 28.53 10.13
C MET A 115 5.54 29.96 9.81
N ASP A 116 4.25 30.25 9.99
CA ASP A 116 3.70 31.60 9.80
C ASP A 116 4.42 32.60 10.74
N PRO A 117 5.16 33.59 10.20
CA PRO A 117 5.97 34.51 11.00
C PRO A 117 5.12 35.46 11.86
N GLU A 118 3.82 35.59 11.58
CA GLU A 118 2.91 36.41 12.36
C GLU A 118 2.51 35.78 13.71
N LYS A 119 2.67 34.46 13.87
CA LYS A 119 2.27 33.72 15.08
C LYS A 119 3.44 33.29 15.99
N THR A 120 4.68 33.44 15.54
CA THR A 120 5.88 33.21 16.35
C THR A 120 6.33 34.43 17.15
N ARG A 121 5.67 35.58 16.96
CA ARG A 121 5.89 36.78 17.78
C ARG A 121 4.99 36.71 19.02
N GLY A 122 5.57 36.17 20.09
CA GLY A 122 4.88 35.75 21.30
C GLY A 122 4.02 36.79 22.02
N LEU A 123 3.04 36.23 22.74
CA LEU A 123 2.63 36.63 24.07
C LEU A 123 2.86 35.42 24.98
#